data_AF-A0A3T0SBR1-F1
#
_entry.id   AF-A0A3T0SBR1-F1
#
_cell.length_a   1.000
_cell.length_b   1.000
_cell.length_c   1.000
_cell.angle_alpha   90.00
_cell.angle_beta   90.00
_cell.angle_gamma   90.00
#
_symmetry.space_group_name_H-M   'P 1'
#
loop_
_entity.id
_entity.type
_entity.pdbx_description
1 polymer ?
#
loop_
_entity_poly.entity_id
_entity_poly.type
_entity_poly.pdbx_seq_one_letter_code
_entity_poly.pdbx_strand_id
1 'polypeptide(L)'
;MNALNKKPLALATALMAASLALPAAAQETQKGMQTQQAGTSIRVGHNVVDAVDDVRENVADLIGSLRQSGVSMGITNWQQSDGQLAKMEQQLNQQMEHRLDEKAERTDDDWITWIRDEDYKVGVTKQVNELASNLDEVAKMLSGASSQKMQEIDSADVVNQVDDLQETVEDLVQALQDMDGMNVNKQNLQQAQQRLDTLEKELDRLNDMAEAEWRTYALGEQFNPAVHKNISELAQILRSLFQQS
;
A
#
# COMPACT_ATOMS: atom_id res chain seq x y z
N MET A 1 12.17 -18.61 59.49
CA MET A 1 12.51 -19.16 58.16
C MET A 1 12.69 -20.66 58.30
N ASN A 2 11.78 -21.46 57.73
CA ASN A 2 11.85 -22.91 57.74
C ASN A 2 11.63 -23.44 56.32
N ALA A 3 12.72 -24.03 55.79
CA ALA A 3 12.83 -25.26 55.01
C ALA A 3 11.78 -25.62 53.93
N LEU A 4 12.32 -25.75 52.70
CA LEU A 4 12.21 -26.91 51.79
C LEU A 4 10.81 -27.39 51.37
N ASN A 5 10.48 -27.41 50.06
CA ASN A 5 10.61 -28.64 49.26
C ASN A 5 10.37 -28.44 47.76
N LYS A 6 10.95 -29.37 47.00
CA LYS A 6 11.10 -29.46 45.54
C LYS A 6 9.80 -29.94 44.85
N LYS A 7 9.64 -29.62 43.55
CA LYS A 7 8.74 -30.25 42.55
C LYS A 7 8.84 -31.81 42.59
N PRO A 8 8.06 -32.62 41.84
CA PRO A 8 6.87 -32.38 40.97
C PRO A 8 5.71 -33.38 41.24
N LEU A 9 4.45 -33.05 40.92
CA LEU A 9 3.36 -34.03 40.74
C LEU A 9 2.27 -33.36 39.90
N ALA A 10 1.58 -34.00 38.95
CA ALA A 10 1.69 -35.32 38.36
C ALA A 10 0.90 -35.23 37.03
N LEU A 11 1.38 -35.92 36.01
CA LEU A 11 0.63 -36.20 34.80
C LEU A 11 -0.60 -37.05 35.20
N ALA A 12 -1.77 -36.43 35.27
CA ALA A 12 -3.03 -37.12 35.50
C ALA A 12 -3.60 -37.57 34.14
N THR A 13 -3.18 -38.76 33.73
CA THR A 13 -3.88 -39.54 32.70
C THR A 13 -5.04 -40.27 33.38
N ALA A 14 -6.28 -39.92 33.04
CA ALA A 14 -7.50 -40.73 33.21
C ALA A 14 -8.71 -39.82 32.95
N LEU A 15 -9.78 -40.18 32.26
CA LEU A 15 -10.29 -41.45 31.73
C LEU A 15 -11.26 -41.06 30.61
N MET A 16 -11.22 -41.75 29.48
CA MET A 16 -12.31 -41.68 28.51
C MET A 16 -13.56 -42.30 29.13
N ALA A 17 -14.48 -41.44 29.57
CA ALA A 17 -15.85 -41.83 29.85
C ALA A 17 -16.65 -41.63 28.55
N ALA A 18 -16.91 -42.74 27.86
CA ALA A 18 -17.88 -42.80 26.79
C ALA A 18 -19.24 -42.34 27.33
N SER A 19 -19.67 -41.15 26.93
CA SER A 19 -21.03 -40.65 27.12
C SER A 19 -21.64 -40.51 25.73
N LEU A 20 -22.61 -41.36 25.44
CA LEU A 20 -23.47 -41.24 24.27
C LEU A 20 -24.31 -39.96 24.41
N ALA A 21 -24.44 -39.24 23.28
CA ALA A 21 -25.30 -38.07 23.00
C ALA A 21 -24.77 -36.67 23.36
N LEU A 22 -24.22 -35.96 22.36
CA LEU A 22 -24.76 -34.73 21.73
C LEU A 22 -23.73 -34.15 20.73
N PRO A 23 -24.08 -33.83 19.46
CA PRO A 23 -23.15 -33.20 18.51
C PRO A 23 -22.84 -31.71 18.79
N ALA A 24 -23.50 -31.10 19.78
CA ALA A 24 -23.54 -29.64 19.91
C ALA A 24 -22.19 -29.01 20.28
N ALA A 25 -21.37 -29.63 21.14
CA ALA A 25 -20.08 -29.06 21.55
C ALA A 25 -18.99 -29.15 20.46
N ALA A 26 -19.03 -30.19 19.61
CA ALA A 26 -18.15 -30.27 18.44
C ALA A 26 -18.59 -29.28 17.35
N GLN A 27 -19.90 -29.10 17.16
CA GLN A 27 -20.43 -28.06 16.28
C GLN A 27 -20.13 -26.65 16.79
N GLU A 28 -20.23 -26.34 18.08
CA GLU A 28 -19.90 -25.01 18.61
C GLU A 28 -18.41 -24.71 18.56
N THR A 29 -17.54 -25.70 18.79
CA THR A 29 -16.09 -25.53 18.67
C THR A 29 -15.67 -25.38 17.20
N GLN A 30 -16.25 -26.16 16.28
CA GLN A 30 -16.02 -26.00 14.84
C GLN A 30 -16.63 -24.71 14.28
N LYS A 31 -17.81 -24.33 14.74
CA LYS A 31 -18.49 -23.09 14.33
C LYS A 31 -17.76 -21.87 14.89
N GLY A 32 -17.25 -21.94 16.12
CA GLY A 32 -16.37 -20.96 16.75
C GLY A 32 -15.03 -20.79 16.02
N MET A 33 -14.35 -21.90 15.69
CA MET A 33 -13.13 -21.87 14.87
C MET A 33 -13.40 -21.39 13.44
N GLN A 34 -14.52 -21.76 12.82
CA GLN A 34 -14.93 -21.26 11.51
C GLN A 34 -15.25 -19.76 11.53
N THR A 35 -15.94 -19.25 12.55
CA THR A 35 -16.19 -17.81 12.70
C THR A 35 -14.92 -17.02 13.00
N GLN A 36 -13.98 -17.59 13.76
CA GLN A 36 -12.71 -16.94 14.06
C GLN A 36 -11.80 -16.90 12.84
N GLN A 37 -11.72 -17.98 12.06
CA GLN A 37 -10.96 -18.04 10.82
C GLN A 37 -11.61 -17.20 9.70
N ALA A 38 -12.94 -17.14 9.63
CA ALA A 38 -13.65 -16.23 8.74
C ALA A 38 -13.38 -14.77 9.11
N GLY A 39 -13.45 -14.41 10.41
CA GLY A 39 -13.16 -13.06 10.88
C GLY A 39 -11.73 -12.60 10.60
N THR A 40 -10.73 -13.50 10.71
CA THR A 40 -9.35 -13.20 10.31
C THR A 40 -9.25 -12.99 8.79
N SER A 41 -9.88 -13.84 7.99
CA SER A 41 -9.84 -13.73 6.52
C SER A 41 -10.51 -12.46 6.00
N ILE A 42 -11.62 -12.03 6.61
CA ILE A 42 -12.30 -10.77 6.28
C ILE A 42 -11.36 -9.59 6.55
N ARG A 43 -10.78 -9.52 7.75
CA ARG A 43 -9.91 -8.41 8.14
C ARG A 43 -8.72 -8.24 7.19
N VAL A 44 -8.06 -9.34 6.83
CA VAL A 44 -6.91 -9.27 5.91
C VAL A 44 -7.32 -8.79 4.51
N GLY A 45 -8.52 -9.17 4.04
CA GLY A 45 -9.07 -8.64 2.79
C GLY A 45 -9.37 -7.14 2.83
N HIS A 46 -9.97 -6.67 3.92
CA HIS A 46 -10.18 -5.24 4.14
C HIS A 46 -8.84 -4.50 4.14
N ASN A 47 -7.84 -4.97 4.88
CA ASN A 47 -6.52 -4.33 4.90
C ASN A 47 -5.90 -4.17 3.51
N VAL A 48 -6.07 -5.14 2.60
CA VAL A 48 -5.58 -5.02 1.22
C VAL A 48 -6.39 -3.99 0.43
N VAL A 49 -7.72 -3.97 0.59
CA VAL A 49 -8.58 -2.99 -0.09
C VAL A 49 -8.29 -1.58 0.41
N ASP A 50 -8.21 -1.39 1.73
CA ASP A 50 -7.88 -0.12 2.38
C ASP A 50 -6.51 0.36 1.91
N ALA A 51 -5.48 -0.50 1.94
CA ALA A 51 -4.15 -0.12 1.46
C ALA A 51 -4.09 0.20 -0.04
N VAL A 52 -4.93 -0.41 -0.89
CA VAL A 52 -5.04 0.00 -2.30
C VAL A 52 -5.69 1.38 -2.43
N ASP A 53 -6.66 1.69 -1.58
CA ASP A 53 -7.30 3.01 -1.55
C ASP A 53 -6.36 4.10 -1.02
N ASP A 54 -5.58 3.80 0.02
CA ASP A 54 -4.56 4.70 0.57
C ASP A 54 -3.52 5.06 -0.50
N VAL A 55 -3.03 4.06 -1.27
CA VAL A 55 -2.13 4.33 -2.40
C VAL A 55 -2.84 5.17 -3.46
N ARG A 56 -4.12 4.93 -3.76
CA ARG A 56 -4.89 5.71 -4.73
C ARG A 56 -4.98 7.18 -4.31
N GLU A 57 -5.34 7.45 -3.07
CA GLU A 57 -5.43 8.81 -2.52
C GLU A 57 -4.08 9.52 -2.63
N ASN A 58 -2.99 8.88 -2.22
CA ASN A 58 -1.65 9.46 -2.27
C ASN A 58 -1.11 9.67 -3.69
N VAL A 59 -1.49 8.82 -4.66
CA VAL A 59 -1.21 9.11 -6.08
C VAL A 59 -1.97 10.35 -6.53
N ALA A 60 -3.22 10.53 -6.09
CA ALA A 60 -4.01 11.70 -6.43
C ALA A 60 -3.44 12.99 -5.81
N ASP A 61 -3.01 12.93 -4.55
CA ASP A 61 -2.42 14.09 -3.84
C ASP A 61 -1.04 14.47 -4.39
N LEU A 62 -0.21 13.49 -4.76
CA LEU A 62 1.01 13.72 -5.52
C LEU A 62 0.73 14.45 -6.83
N ILE A 63 -0.26 13.98 -7.61
CA ILE A 63 -0.67 14.64 -8.85
C ILE A 63 -1.15 16.07 -8.56
N GLY A 64 -1.96 16.26 -7.53
CA GLY A 64 -2.44 17.57 -7.09
C GLY A 64 -1.29 18.53 -6.77
N SER A 65 -0.28 18.07 -6.03
CA SER A 65 0.90 18.87 -5.65
C SER A 65 1.76 19.24 -6.86
N LEU A 66 1.93 18.32 -7.82
CA LEU A 66 2.61 18.61 -9.08
C LEU A 66 1.85 19.67 -9.90
N ARG A 67 0.52 19.59 -9.95
CA ARG A 67 -0.34 20.56 -10.64
C ARG A 67 -0.29 21.94 -9.97
N GLN A 68 -0.31 21.97 -8.63
CA GLN A 68 -0.18 23.19 -7.85
C GLN A 68 1.16 23.89 -8.09
N SER A 69 2.24 23.12 -8.15
CA SER A 69 3.60 23.59 -8.47
C SER A 69 3.70 24.23 -9.87
N GLY A 70 2.82 23.84 -10.78
CA GLY A 70 2.61 24.54 -12.05
C GLY A 70 3.79 24.45 -13.01
N VAL A 71 3.96 25.52 -13.80
CA VAL A 71 5.10 25.69 -14.72
C VAL A 71 6.46 25.63 -14.03
N SER A 72 6.51 25.85 -12.72
CA SER A 72 7.75 25.87 -11.93
C SER A 72 8.39 24.47 -11.83
N MET A 73 7.59 23.41 -11.98
CA MET A 73 8.07 22.03 -12.15
C MET A 73 9.00 21.89 -13.36
N GLY A 74 8.95 22.80 -14.33
CA GLY A 74 9.82 22.73 -15.50
C GLY A 74 9.47 21.62 -16.48
N ILE A 75 8.27 21.05 -16.38
CA ILE A 75 7.72 20.08 -17.32
C ILE A 75 7.47 20.78 -18.65
N THR A 76 7.98 20.20 -19.74
CA THR A 76 7.79 20.74 -21.09
C THR A 76 6.31 20.62 -21.50
N ASN A 77 5.80 21.61 -22.25
CA ASN A 77 4.39 21.67 -22.68
C ASN A 77 3.39 21.62 -21.52
N TRP A 78 3.67 22.36 -20.43
CA TRP A 78 2.88 22.37 -19.19
C TRP A 78 1.36 22.32 -19.39
N GLN A 79 0.78 23.14 -20.28
CA GLN A 79 -0.67 23.17 -20.49
C GLN A 79 -1.26 21.81 -20.94
N GLN A 80 -0.51 21.04 -21.74
CA GLN A 80 -0.91 19.70 -22.13
C GLN A 80 -0.74 18.72 -20.97
N SER A 81 0.39 18.81 -20.25
CA SER A 81 0.69 17.95 -19.11
C SER A 81 -0.29 18.14 -17.96
N ASP A 82 -0.63 19.38 -17.58
CA ASP A 82 -1.66 19.70 -16.59
C ASP A 82 -3.02 19.13 -17.00
N GLY A 83 -3.40 19.24 -18.27
CA GLY A 83 -4.63 18.63 -18.79
C GLY A 83 -4.65 17.09 -18.73
N GLN A 84 -3.48 16.44 -18.74
CA GLN A 84 -3.37 15.00 -18.55
C GLN A 84 -3.38 14.63 -17.06
N LEU A 85 -2.64 15.36 -16.22
CA LEU A 85 -2.63 15.22 -14.76
C LEU A 85 -4.03 15.41 -14.17
N ALA A 86 -4.76 16.43 -14.59
CA ALA A 86 -6.14 16.67 -14.17
C ALA A 86 -7.08 15.49 -14.49
N LYS A 87 -6.88 14.82 -15.64
CA LYS A 87 -7.67 13.63 -16.01
C LYS A 87 -7.31 12.42 -15.18
N MET A 88 -6.02 12.23 -14.89
CA MET A 88 -5.56 11.16 -14.00
C MET A 88 -6.14 11.33 -12.59
N GLU A 89 -6.05 12.53 -12.02
CA GLU A 89 -6.63 12.86 -10.71
C GLU A 89 -8.14 12.62 -10.69
N GLN A 90 -8.86 13.06 -11.73
CA GLN A 90 -10.29 12.79 -11.84
C GLN A 90 -10.61 11.29 -11.92
N GLN A 91 -9.81 10.51 -12.67
CA GLN A 91 -9.99 9.06 -12.77
C GLN A 91 -9.78 8.38 -11.40
N LEU A 92 -8.76 8.79 -10.65
CA LEU A 92 -8.48 8.29 -9.30
C LEU A 92 -9.65 8.60 -8.36
N ASN A 93 -10.07 9.85 -8.28
CA ASN A 93 -11.07 10.32 -7.30
C ASN A 93 -12.53 9.95 -7.65
N GLN A 94 -12.85 9.65 -8.91
CA GLN A 94 -14.24 9.41 -9.31
C GLN A 94 -14.50 8.00 -9.83
N GLN A 95 -13.48 7.32 -10.33
CA GLN A 95 -13.68 6.01 -10.96
C GLN A 95 -13.01 4.89 -10.21
N MET A 96 -11.90 5.16 -9.53
CA MET A 96 -11.17 4.12 -8.82
C MET A 96 -11.70 3.94 -7.40
N GLU A 97 -11.89 5.03 -6.65
CA GLU A 97 -12.50 5.07 -5.30
C GLU A 97 -13.74 4.15 -5.20
N HIS A 98 -14.75 4.40 -6.04
CA HIS A 98 -16.00 3.63 -5.99
C HIS A 98 -15.87 2.14 -6.35
N ARG A 99 -14.81 1.68 -7.03
CA ARG A 99 -14.73 0.28 -7.49
C ARG A 99 -14.49 -0.71 -6.35
N LEU A 100 -13.72 -0.32 -5.34
CA LEU A 100 -13.53 -1.15 -4.14
C LEU A 100 -14.54 -0.79 -3.06
N ASP A 101 -14.88 0.49 -2.90
CA ASP A 101 -15.82 0.94 -1.87
C ASP A 101 -17.21 0.32 -2.02
N GLU A 102 -17.78 0.28 -3.24
CA GLU A 102 -19.09 -0.34 -3.47
C GLU A 102 -19.10 -1.86 -3.20
N LYS A 103 -17.92 -2.49 -3.29
CA LYS A 103 -17.74 -3.90 -2.90
C LYS A 103 -17.53 -4.01 -1.39
N ALA A 104 -16.95 -2.97 -0.79
CA ALA A 104 -16.65 -2.89 0.63
C ALA A 104 -17.82 -2.60 1.55
N GLU A 105 -18.87 -1.97 1.03
CA GLU A 105 -20.09 -1.68 1.78
C GLU A 105 -21.07 -2.88 1.90
N ARG A 106 -20.70 -4.05 1.37
CA ARG A 106 -21.56 -5.25 1.40
C ARG A 106 -21.56 -5.94 2.76
N THR A 107 -22.48 -6.88 2.96
CA THR A 107 -22.56 -7.65 4.21
C THR A 107 -21.30 -8.51 4.42
N ASP A 108 -20.96 -8.85 5.67
CA ASP A 108 -19.84 -9.75 5.99
C ASP A 108 -19.88 -11.07 5.20
N ASP A 109 -21.08 -11.62 4.97
CA ASP A 109 -21.27 -12.86 4.20
C ASP A 109 -20.96 -12.67 2.70
N ASP A 110 -21.33 -11.52 2.12
CA ASP A 110 -20.98 -11.15 0.75
C ASP A 110 -19.47 -10.94 0.61
N TRP A 111 -18.85 -10.36 1.63
CA TRP A 111 -17.40 -10.15 1.71
C TRP A 111 -16.61 -11.45 1.77
N ILE A 112 -16.98 -12.37 2.66
CA ILE A 112 -16.37 -13.71 2.75
C ILE A 112 -16.45 -14.43 1.40
N THR A 113 -17.57 -14.24 0.69
CA THR A 113 -17.77 -14.85 -0.62
C THR A 113 -16.88 -14.20 -1.67
N TRP A 114 -16.85 -12.86 -1.71
CA TRP A 114 -16.12 -12.10 -2.71
C TRP A 114 -14.60 -12.24 -2.57
N ILE A 115 -14.04 -12.13 -1.36
CA ILE A 115 -12.59 -12.23 -1.11
C ILE A 115 -11.99 -13.58 -1.55
N ARG A 116 -12.82 -14.62 -1.58
CA ARG A 116 -12.44 -15.97 -2.03
C ARG A 116 -12.64 -16.19 -3.53
N ASP A 117 -13.34 -15.27 -4.19
CA ASP A 117 -13.57 -15.29 -5.62
C ASP A 117 -12.32 -14.79 -6.38
N GLU A 118 -12.16 -15.25 -7.62
CA GLU A 118 -11.16 -14.69 -8.52
C GLU A 118 -11.47 -13.23 -8.88
N ASP A 119 -12.74 -12.80 -8.82
CA ASP A 119 -13.14 -11.40 -9.03
C ASP A 119 -12.38 -10.43 -8.10
N TYR A 120 -12.18 -10.80 -6.83
CA TYR A 120 -11.41 -9.99 -5.88
C TYR A 120 -9.96 -9.82 -6.34
N LYS A 121 -9.29 -10.93 -6.70
CA LYS A 121 -7.89 -10.93 -7.13
C LYS A 121 -7.70 -10.11 -8.40
N VAL A 122 -8.60 -10.29 -9.37
CA VAL A 122 -8.60 -9.55 -10.64
C VAL A 122 -8.83 -8.06 -10.39
N GLY A 123 -9.77 -7.71 -9.51
CA GLY A 123 -10.09 -6.33 -9.14
C GLY A 123 -8.91 -5.60 -8.51
N VAL A 124 -8.31 -6.20 -7.47
CA VAL A 124 -7.12 -5.65 -6.78
C VAL A 124 -5.93 -5.55 -7.73
N THR A 125 -5.63 -6.63 -8.47
CA THR A 125 -4.51 -6.65 -9.43
C THR A 125 -4.66 -5.56 -10.50
N LYS A 126 -5.88 -5.37 -11.02
CA LYS A 126 -6.15 -4.35 -12.03
C LYS A 126 -5.90 -2.94 -11.48
N GLN A 127 -6.37 -2.67 -10.27
CA GLN A 127 -6.22 -1.36 -9.64
C GLN A 127 -4.77 -1.02 -9.31
N VAL A 128 -4.03 -1.97 -8.73
CA VAL A 128 -2.59 -1.79 -8.48
C VAL A 128 -1.82 -1.53 -9.78
N ASN A 129 -2.16 -2.22 -10.88
CA ASN A 129 -1.53 -1.97 -12.18
C ASN A 129 -1.95 -0.63 -12.82
N GLU A 130 -3.18 -0.17 -12.58
CA GLU A 130 -3.63 1.17 -12.99
C GLU A 130 -2.85 2.25 -12.24
N LEU A 131 -2.67 2.12 -10.92
CA LEU A 131 -1.84 3.03 -10.09
C LEU A 131 -0.39 3.06 -10.56
N ALA A 132 0.20 1.87 -10.78
CA ALA A 132 1.55 1.75 -11.32
C ALA A 132 1.68 2.47 -12.68
N SER A 133 0.64 2.44 -13.51
CA SER A 133 0.64 3.10 -14.82
C SER A 133 0.52 4.61 -14.71
N ASN A 134 -0.31 5.12 -13.79
CA ASN A 134 -0.39 6.55 -13.51
C ASN A 134 0.94 7.11 -13.02
N LEU A 135 1.61 6.43 -12.07
CA LEU A 135 2.94 6.85 -11.60
C LEU A 135 4.00 6.80 -12.72
N ASP A 136 3.94 5.80 -13.59
CA ASP A 136 4.80 5.71 -14.77
C ASP A 136 4.61 6.89 -15.73
N GLU A 137 3.37 7.36 -15.91
CA GLU A 137 3.05 8.53 -16.72
C GLU A 137 3.56 9.81 -16.08
N VAL A 138 3.34 9.98 -14.76
CA VAL A 138 3.89 11.09 -13.99
C VAL A 138 5.41 11.15 -14.09
N ALA A 139 6.09 10.02 -13.89
CA ALA A 139 7.53 9.91 -14.08
C ALA A 139 7.95 10.33 -15.50
N LYS A 140 7.29 9.82 -16.55
CA LYS A 140 7.60 10.22 -17.93
C LYS A 140 7.48 11.73 -18.16
N MET A 141 6.52 12.40 -17.53
CA MET A 141 6.39 13.87 -17.63
C MET A 141 7.52 14.61 -16.91
N LEU A 142 7.98 14.08 -15.78
CA LEU A 142 9.11 14.62 -15.03
C LEU A 142 10.46 14.32 -15.70
N SER A 143 10.52 13.34 -16.59
CA SER A 143 11.71 13.00 -17.35
C SER A 143 12.17 14.17 -18.21
N GLY A 144 13.32 14.75 -17.88
CA GLY A 144 13.85 15.93 -18.56
C GLY A 144 13.24 17.26 -18.10
N ALA A 145 12.42 17.27 -17.04
CA ALA A 145 11.97 18.49 -16.41
C ALA A 145 13.14 19.24 -15.76
N SER A 146 13.30 20.51 -16.09
CA SER A 146 14.34 21.38 -15.51
C SER A 146 13.68 22.39 -14.60
N SER A 147 13.87 22.28 -13.30
CA SER A 147 13.21 23.12 -12.30
C SER A 147 13.44 24.61 -12.64
N GLN A 148 12.37 25.35 -12.90
CA GLN A 148 12.44 26.78 -13.21
C GLN A 148 11.75 27.56 -12.10
N LYS A 149 12.54 28.14 -11.20
CA LYS A 149 12.03 29.02 -10.12
C LYS A 149 10.97 28.33 -9.24
N MET A 150 11.20 27.06 -8.90
CA MET A 150 10.39 26.35 -7.91
C MET A 150 10.37 27.12 -6.59
N GLN A 151 9.23 27.17 -5.91
CA GLN A 151 9.20 27.67 -4.54
C GLN A 151 9.58 26.55 -3.60
N GLU A 152 10.27 26.88 -2.51
CA GLU A 152 10.69 25.90 -1.51
C GLU A 152 9.50 25.13 -0.92
N ILE A 153 8.34 25.79 -0.78
CA ILE A 153 7.10 25.16 -0.33
C ILE A 153 6.55 24.15 -1.34
N ASP A 154 6.59 24.48 -2.64
CA ASP A 154 6.16 23.58 -3.71
C ASP A 154 7.05 22.31 -3.74
N SER A 155 8.36 22.49 -3.52
CA SER A 155 9.31 21.37 -3.43
C SER A 155 9.07 20.51 -2.19
N ALA A 156 8.77 21.13 -1.05
CA ALA A 156 8.47 20.42 0.19
C ALA A 156 7.18 19.61 0.05
N ASP A 157 6.13 20.23 -0.48
CA ASP A 157 4.84 19.57 -0.72
C ASP A 157 5.02 18.33 -1.60
N VAL A 158 5.73 18.45 -2.73
CA VAL A 158 6.01 17.31 -3.62
C VAL A 158 6.82 16.21 -2.93
N VAL A 159 7.82 16.55 -2.13
CA VAL A 159 8.62 15.53 -1.41
C VAL A 159 7.78 14.83 -0.35
N ASN A 160 6.99 15.55 0.42
CA ASN A 160 6.07 14.97 1.41
C ASN A 160 5.09 14.01 0.72
N GLN A 161 4.52 14.38 -0.43
CA GLN A 161 3.62 13.47 -1.15
C GLN A 161 4.30 12.23 -1.71
N VAL A 162 5.61 12.29 -2.02
CA VAL A 162 6.37 11.09 -2.41
C VAL A 162 6.65 10.19 -1.19
N ASP A 163 6.84 10.79 -0.02
CA ASP A 163 7.02 10.11 1.27
C ASP A 163 5.75 9.40 1.71
N ASP A 164 4.62 10.11 1.76
CA ASP A 164 3.31 9.56 2.10
C ASP A 164 2.91 8.43 1.12
N LEU A 165 3.19 8.62 -0.19
CA LEU A 165 2.98 7.57 -1.19
C LEU A 165 3.90 6.35 -0.96
N GLN A 166 5.14 6.55 -0.51
CA GLN A 166 6.02 5.43 -0.20
C GLN A 166 5.49 4.62 0.98
N GLU A 167 5.04 5.29 2.05
CA GLU A 167 4.47 4.65 3.24
C GLU A 167 3.24 3.80 2.85
N THR A 168 2.31 4.36 2.08
CA THR A 168 1.11 3.61 1.66
C THR A 168 1.41 2.45 0.72
N VAL A 169 2.43 2.55 -0.14
CA VAL A 169 2.88 1.42 -0.97
C VAL A 169 3.51 0.33 -0.10
N GLU A 170 4.18 0.70 1.00
CA GLU A 170 4.67 -0.27 1.98
C GLU A 170 3.54 -0.99 2.70
N ASP A 171 2.54 -0.26 3.19
CA ASP A 171 1.36 -0.84 3.82
C ASP A 171 0.65 -1.83 2.90
N LEU A 172 0.54 -1.50 1.59
CA LEU A 172 0.04 -2.43 0.59
C LEU A 172 0.90 -3.69 0.49
N VAL A 173 2.22 -3.56 0.43
CA VAL A 173 3.13 -4.71 0.38
C VAL A 173 2.97 -5.59 1.61
N GLN A 174 2.84 -5.00 2.80
CA GLN A 174 2.63 -5.73 4.05
C GLN A 174 1.26 -6.43 4.06
N ALA A 175 0.18 -5.75 3.66
CA ALA A 175 -1.15 -6.33 3.56
C ALA A 175 -1.20 -7.52 2.59
N LEU A 176 -0.46 -7.43 1.47
CA LEU A 176 -0.33 -8.52 0.50
C LEU A 176 0.49 -9.71 1.03
N GLN A 177 1.44 -9.49 1.94
CA GLN A 177 2.21 -10.56 2.59
C GLN A 177 1.35 -11.39 3.54
N ASP A 178 0.41 -10.75 4.23
CA ASP A 178 -0.52 -11.38 5.16
C ASP A 178 -1.70 -12.08 4.46
N MET A 179 -1.96 -11.75 3.20
CA MET A 179 -3.09 -12.26 2.42
C MET A 179 -2.84 -13.66 1.84
N ASP A 180 -3.48 -14.66 2.44
CA ASP A 180 -3.53 -16.01 1.89
C ASP A 180 -4.45 -16.09 0.66
N GLY A 181 -3.99 -16.77 -0.40
CA GLY A 181 -4.81 -17.09 -1.57
C GLY A 181 -4.75 -16.10 -2.72
N MET A 182 -4.04 -14.97 -2.59
CA MET A 182 -3.68 -14.12 -3.73
C MET A 182 -2.52 -14.72 -4.53
N ASN A 183 -2.56 -14.55 -5.86
CA ASN A 183 -1.49 -14.99 -6.77
C ASN A 183 -0.30 -14.00 -6.74
N VAL A 184 0.08 -13.52 -5.56
CA VAL A 184 1.26 -12.66 -5.37
C VAL A 184 2.51 -13.49 -5.26
N ASN A 185 3.56 -13.07 -5.96
CA ASN A 185 4.85 -13.72 -5.87
C ASN A 185 5.57 -13.27 -4.60
N LYS A 186 5.79 -14.20 -3.65
CA LYS A 186 6.47 -13.90 -2.38
C LYS A 186 7.87 -13.32 -2.56
N GLN A 187 8.59 -13.73 -3.62
CA GLN A 187 9.89 -13.15 -3.93
C GLN A 187 9.76 -11.69 -4.37
N ASN A 188 8.74 -11.36 -5.16
CA ASN A 188 8.48 -9.97 -5.57
C ASN A 188 8.08 -9.12 -4.37
N LEU A 189 7.27 -9.64 -3.43
CA LEU A 189 6.93 -8.93 -2.18
C LEU A 189 8.17 -8.66 -1.32
N GLN A 190 9.08 -9.62 -1.20
CA GLN A 190 10.35 -9.43 -0.48
C GLN A 190 11.26 -8.41 -1.16
N GLN A 191 11.33 -8.44 -2.49
CA GLN A 191 12.09 -7.44 -3.26
C GLN A 191 11.47 -6.05 -3.17
N ALA A 192 10.15 -5.96 -3.20
CA ALA A 192 9.41 -4.71 -3.01
C ALA A 192 9.74 -4.09 -1.65
N GLN A 193 9.66 -4.87 -0.56
CA GLN A 193 10.03 -4.39 0.77
C GLN A 193 11.46 -3.85 0.83
N GLN A 194 12.44 -4.58 0.31
CA GLN A 194 13.84 -4.12 0.31
C GLN A 194 14.06 -2.81 -0.45
N ARG A 195 13.29 -2.60 -1.52
CA ARG A 195 13.34 -1.39 -2.34
C ARG A 195 12.68 -0.22 -1.62
N LEU A 196 11.54 -0.45 -0.95
CA LEU A 196 10.86 0.53 -0.10
C LEU A 196 11.75 0.95 1.08
N ASP A 197 12.34 0.00 1.81
CA ASP A 197 13.30 0.28 2.89
C ASP A 197 14.50 1.13 2.43
N THR A 198 14.87 1.04 1.15
CA THR A 198 15.95 1.85 0.59
C THR A 198 15.45 3.25 0.24
N LEU A 199 14.24 3.36 -0.31
CA LEU A 199 13.59 4.62 -0.65
C LEU A 199 13.25 5.44 0.60
N GLU A 200 12.68 4.83 1.64
CA GLU A 200 12.42 5.42 2.96
C GLU A 200 13.69 6.10 3.50
N LYS A 201 14.81 5.36 3.55
CA LYS A 201 16.11 5.91 3.98
C LYS A 201 16.64 7.04 3.10
N GLU A 202 16.25 7.12 1.84
CA GLU A 202 16.61 8.23 0.97
C GLU A 202 15.75 9.47 1.25
N LEU A 203 14.46 9.28 1.54
CA LEU A 203 13.50 10.33 1.87
C LEU A 203 13.73 10.89 3.28
N ASP A 204 13.98 10.03 4.26
CA ASP A 204 14.40 10.41 5.62
C ASP A 204 15.58 11.36 5.62
N ARG A 205 16.56 11.14 4.73
CA ARG A 205 17.73 12.03 4.61
C ARG A 205 17.37 13.40 4.08
N LEU A 206 16.32 13.53 3.28
CA LEU A 206 15.80 14.82 2.84
C LEU A 206 15.12 15.54 4.02
N ASN A 207 14.35 14.81 4.82
CA ASN A 207 13.68 15.32 6.02
C ASN A 207 14.68 15.75 7.12
N ASP A 208 15.78 15.02 7.27
CA ASP A 208 16.85 15.30 8.23
C ASP A 208 17.84 16.39 7.76
N MET A 209 17.67 16.89 6.53
CA MET A 209 18.59 17.84 5.93
C MET A 209 18.52 19.20 6.64
N ALA A 210 19.69 19.83 6.87
CA ALA A 210 19.72 21.18 7.43
C ALA A 210 19.07 22.18 6.46
N GLU A 211 18.35 23.19 6.97
CA GLU A 211 17.58 24.17 6.17
C GLU A 211 18.37 24.77 4.99
N ALA A 212 19.65 25.12 5.19
CA ALA A 212 20.49 25.69 4.13
C ALA A 212 20.82 24.68 3.01
N GLU A 213 21.00 23.41 3.38
CA GLU A 213 21.23 22.31 2.45
C GLU A 213 19.92 21.95 1.74
N TRP A 214 18.80 21.87 2.47
CA TRP A 214 17.46 21.65 1.93
C TRP A 214 17.11 22.68 0.86
N ARG A 215 17.29 23.97 1.17
CA ARG A 215 17.02 25.04 0.21
C ARG A 215 17.87 24.93 -1.06
N THR A 216 19.12 24.49 -0.93
CA THR A 216 20.01 24.24 -2.07
C THR A 216 19.55 23.03 -2.89
N TYR A 217 19.01 22.02 -2.23
CA TYR A 217 18.41 20.84 -2.84
C TYR A 217 17.10 21.16 -3.57
N ALA A 218 16.12 21.69 -2.85
CA ALA A 218 14.76 21.99 -3.30
C ALA A 218 14.73 22.91 -4.54
N LEU A 219 15.63 23.90 -4.56
CA LEU A 219 15.71 24.89 -5.64
C LEU A 219 16.72 24.51 -6.73
N GLY A 220 17.43 23.40 -6.55
CA GLY A 220 18.51 22.95 -7.42
C GLY A 220 18.04 22.14 -8.63
N GLU A 221 18.98 21.85 -9.53
CA GLU A 221 18.75 21.02 -10.72
C GLU A 221 18.55 19.54 -10.38
N GLN A 222 18.96 19.12 -9.18
CA GLN A 222 18.85 17.75 -8.69
C GLN A 222 17.45 17.37 -8.18
N PHE A 223 16.58 18.34 -7.91
CA PHE A 223 15.25 18.10 -7.33
C PHE A 223 14.38 17.23 -8.24
N ASN A 224 14.05 17.70 -9.44
CA ASN A 224 13.19 16.98 -10.38
C ASN A 224 13.74 15.58 -10.76
N PRO A 225 15.05 15.40 -11.05
CA PRO A 225 15.61 14.07 -11.26
C PRO A 225 15.42 13.11 -10.08
N ALA A 226 15.53 13.61 -8.84
CA ALA A 226 15.32 12.80 -7.64
C ALA A 226 13.85 12.42 -7.47
N VAL A 227 12.92 13.37 -7.59
CA VAL A 227 11.47 13.10 -7.56
C VAL A 227 11.07 12.10 -8.65
N HIS A 228 11.56 12.29 -9.88
CA HIS A 228 11.38 11.36 -10.99
C HIS A 228 11.86 9.94 -10.66
N LYS A 229 13.06 9.81 -10.07
CA LYS A 229 13.62 8.51 -9.67
C LYS A 229 12.71 7.82 -8.67
N ASN A 230 12.26 8.53 -7.64
CA ASN A 230 11.44 7.97 -6.56
C ASN A 230 10.07 7.51 -7.07
N ILE A 231 9.39 8.35 -7.86
CA ILE A 231 8.10 7.99 -8.49
C ILE A 231 8.25 6.80 -9.43
N SER A 232 9.34 6.75 -10.21
CA SER A 232 9.63 5.60 -11.09
C SER A 232 9.85 4.31 -10.30
N GLU A 233 10.51 4.40 -9.16
CA GLU A 233 10.76 3.25 -8.28
C GLU A 233 9.45 2.70 -7.72
N LEU A 234 8.57 3.57 -7.20
CA LEU A 234 7.24 3.21 -6.69
C LEU A 234 6.36 2.58 -7.79
N ALA A 235 6.37 3.16 -9.00
CA ALA A 235 5.66 2.58 -10.16
C ALA A 235 6.13 1.15 -10.48
N GLN A 236 7.45 0.92 -10.44
CA GLN A 236 8.03 -0.39 -10.69
C GLN A 236 7.74 -1.39 -9.57
N ILE A 237 7.74 -0.95 -8.31
CA ILE A 237 7.36 -1.78 -7.17
C ILE A 237 5.92 -2.28 -7.38
N LEU A 238 4.96 -1.38 -7.53
CA LEU A 238 3.55 -1.73 -7.74
C LEU A 238 3.34 -2.68 -8.91
N ARG A 239 3.99 -2.40 -10.05
CA ARG A 239 3.90 -3.25 -11.26
C ARG A 239 4.43 -4.65 -11.03
N SER A 240 5.42 -4.82 -10.17
CA SER A 240 6.05 -6.12 -9.89
C SER A 240 5.22 -7.03 -8.98
N LEU A 241 4.31 -6.47 -8.15
CA LEU A 241 3.61 -7.22 -7.09
C LEU A 241 2.84 -8.44 -7.63
N PHE A 242 2.25 -8.32 -8.82
CA PHE A 242 1.46 -9.36 -9.47
C PHE A 242 2.10 -9.95 -10.72
N GLN A 243 3.35 -9.60 -11.04
CA GLN A 243 4.07 -10.21 -12.16
C GLN A 243 4.43 -11.65 -11.82
N GLN A 244 3.99 -12.58 -12.68
CA GLN A 244 4.42 -13.97 -12.57
C GLN A 244 5.83 -14.12 -13.16
N SER A 245 6.70 -14.76 -12.40
CA SER A 245 8.09 -15.09 -12.74
C SER A 245 8.19 -16.21 -13.76
#